data_AF-A0A7V2G4E2-F1
#
_entry.id   AF-A0A7V2G4E2-F1
#
_cell.length_a   1.000
_cell.length_b   1.000
_cell.length_c   1.000
_cell.angle_alpha   90.00
_cell.angle_beta   90.00
_cell.angle_gamma   90.00
#
_symmetry.space_group_name_H-M   'P 1'
#
loop_
_entity.id
_entity.type
_entity.pdbx_description
1 polymer ?
#
loop_
_entity_poly.entity_id
_entity_poly.type
_entity_poly.pdbx_seq_one_letter_code
_entity_poly.pdbx_strand_id
1 'polypeptide(L)'
;MAQSSSRRSVQILALLLGLAFATPGLSQEAGAHRIVEAARAQVGRTVRYDPAYVVLAYPNGDVPLEGGVCTDVVVRAFRSGLGVDLQQAVHEDMRRHFNRYPRIWGLRG
;
A
#
# COMPACT_ATOMS: atom_id res chain seq x y z
N MET A 1 8.60 33.93 48.19
CA MET A 1 8.51 34.37 46.77
C MET A 1 9.00 33.31 45.75
N ALA A 2 9.31 32.06 46.14
CA ALA A 2 9.92 31.05 45.24
C ALA A 2 8.95 30.01 44.62
N GLN A 3 7.70 29.90 45.09
CA GLN A 3 6.75 28.85 44.64
C GLN A 3 6.06 29.16 43.29
N SER A 4 6.10 30.40 42.81
CA SER A 4 5.42 30.85 41.58
C SER A 4 6.11 30.35 40.29
N SER A 5 7.44 30.23 40.31
CA SER A 5 8.24 29.83 39.13
C SER A 5 8.03 28.35 38.78
N SER A 6 8.04 27.46 39.78
CA SER A 6 7.90 26.01 39.60
C SER A 6 6.54 25.60 39.02
N ARG A 7 5.44 26.29 39.40
CA ARG A 7 4.10 26.01 38.85
C ARG A 7 3.99 26.40 37.37
N ARG A 8 4.64 27.48 36.96
CA ARG A 8 4.69 27.91 35.55
C ARG A 8 5.49 26.95 34.69
N SER A 9 6.61 26.43 35.20
CA SER A 9 7.43 25.45 34.49
C SER A 9 6.70 24.11 34.26
N VAL A 10 5.95 23.62 35.25
CA VAL A 10 5.15 22.39 35.12
C VAL A 10 3.97 22.58 34.18
N GLN A 11 3.31 23.75 34.19
CA GLN A 11 2.22 24.08 33.27
C GLN A 11 2.69 24.22 31.82
N ILE A 12 3.87 24.83 31.59
CA ILE A 12 4.47 24.94 30.25
C ILE A 12 4.87 23.54 29.73
N LEU A 13 5.45 22.70 30.59
CA LEU A 13 5.83 21.33 30.21
C LEU A 13 4.60 20.45 29.91
N ALA A 14 3.51 20.58 30.67
CA ALA A 14 2.26 19.88 30.42
C ALA A 14 1.55 20.34 29.12
N LEU A 15 1.62 21.63 28.78
CA LEU A 15 1.10 22.15 27.51
C LEU A 15 1.90 21.62 26.31
N LEU A 16 3.24 21.55 26.43
CA LEU A 16 4.12 21.03 25.38
C LEU A 16 3.94 19.51 25.18
N LEU A 17 3.69 18.76 26.26
CA LEU A 17 3.42 17.32 26.16
C LEU A 17 2.03 17.04 25.56
N GLY A 18 1.02 17.88 25.85
CA GLY A 18 -0.33 17.75 25.29
C GLY A 18 -0.41 18.00 23.78
N LEU A 19 0.48 18.85 23.23
CA LEU A 19 0.52 19.17 21.80
C LEU A 19 1.08 18.02 20.93
N ALA A 20 1.87 17.11 21.52
CA ALA A 20 2.51 16.00 20.82
C ALA A 20 1.58 14.80 20.55
N PHE A 21 0.41 14.72 21.22
CA PHE A 21 -0.54 13.61 21.08
C PHE A 21 -1.78 13.94 20.23
N ALA A 22 -1.84 15.14 19.64
CA ALA A 22 -2.99 15.61 18.86
C ALA A 22 -2.90 15.34 17.35
N THR A 23 -2.28 14.23 16.91
CA THR A 23 -2.26 13.81 15.51
C THR A 23 -3.15 12.59 15.26
N PRO A 24 -4.49 12.75 15.20
CA PRO A 24 -5.33 11.68 14.72
C PRO A 24 -5.19 11.56 13.18
N GLY A 25 -4.96 10.33 12.69
CA GLY A 25 -5.65 9.82 11.50
C GLY A 25 -5.12 10.11 10.08
N LEU A 26 -4.23 11.09 9.84
CA LEU A 26 -3.87 11.50 8.46
C LEU A 26 -3.09 10.46 7.61
N SER A 27 -2.70 9.32 8.18
CA SER A 27 -1.82 8.36 7.49
C SER A 27 -2.53 7.39 6.55
N GLN A 28 -3.76 6.97 6.84
CA GLN A 28 -4.43 5.91 6.05
C GLN A 28 -5.06 6.44 4.75
N GLU A 29 -5.68 7.63 4.80
CA GLU A 29 -6.23 8.29 3.61
C GLU A 29 -5.13 8.60 2.58
N ALA A 30 -3.94 9.02 3.03
CA ALA A 30 -2.83 9.35 2.15
C ALA A 30 -2.31 8.12 1.36
N GLY A 31 -2.41 6.91 1.92
CA GLY A 31 -2.01 5.68 1.24
C GLY A 31 -2.99 5.28 0.15
N ALA A 32 -4.28 5.23 0.49
CA ALA A 32 -5.34 4.89 -0.45
C ALA A 32 -5.41 5.89 -1.60
N HIS A 33 -5.29 7.20 -1.31
CA HIS A 33 -5.27 8.24 -2.32
C HIS A 33 -4.12 8.05 -3.32
N ARG A 34 -2.91 7.71 -2.86
CA ARG A 34 -1.77 7.46 -3.76
C ARG A 34 -2.00 6.27 -4.69
N ILE A 35 -2.63 5.19 -4.21
CA ILE A 35 -2.98 4.05 -5.08
C ILE A 35 -4.01 4.47 -6.13
N VAL A 36 -5.04 5.21 -5.73
CA VAL A 36 -6.09 5.68 -6.66
C VAL A 36 -5.49 6.57 -7.74
N GLU A 37 -4.66 7.54 -7.36
CA GLU A 37 -3.99 8.42 -8.34
C GLU A 37 -3.04 7.63 -9.25
N ALA A 38 -2.30 6.66 -8.71
CA ALA A 38 -1.45 5.77 -9.50
C ALA A 38 -2.26 4.92 -10.50
N ALA A 39 -3.44 4.45 -10.11
CA ALA A 39 -4.35 3.74 -11.00
C ALA A 39 -4.93 4.68 -12.08
N ARG A 40 -5.30 5.92 -11.73
CA ARG A 40 -5.76 6.92 -12.71
C ARG A 40 -4.69 7.27 -13.72
N ALA A 41 -3.42 7.33 -13.31
CA ALA A 41 -2.29 7.58 -14.20
C ALA A 41 -2.08 6.50 -15.28
N GLN A 42 -2.78 5.36 -15.20
CA GLN A 42 -2.78 4.31 -16.22
C GLN A 42 -3.75 4.56 -17.38
N VAL A 43 -4.71 5.49 -17.22
CA VAL A 43 -5.67 5.84 -18.27
C VAL A 43 -4.90 6.34 -19.49
N GLY A 44 -5.18 5.76 -20.65
CA GLY A 44 -4.45 6.05 -21.89
C GLY A 44 -3.06 5.39 -22.01
N ARG A 45 -2.61 4.66 -20.97
CA ARG A 45 -1.38 3.85 -21.01
C ARG A 45 -1.70 2.38 -21.18
N THR A 46 -2.57 1.83 -20.32
CA THR A 46 -3.12 0.48 -20.46
C THR A 46 -4.35 0.56 -21.35
N VAL A 47 -4.18 0.28 -22.65
CA VAL A 47 -5.20 0.56 -23.68
C VAL A 47 -5.79 -0.69 -24.31
N ARG A 48 -5.18 -1.86 -24.07
CA ARG A 48 -5.60 -3.14 -24.63
C ARG A 48 -5.87 -4.12 -23.51
N TYR A 49 -7.06 -4.71 -23.51
CA TYR A 49 -7.38 -5.83 -22.63
C TYR A 49 -6.79 -7.12 -23.21
N ASP A 50 -5.93 -7.78 -22.44
CA ASP A 50 -5.28 -9.04 -22.84
C ASP A 50 -5.33 -10.07 -21.71
N PRO A 51 -6.17 -11.11 -21.81
CA PRO A 51 -6.31 -12.12 -20.77
C PRO A 51 -5.30 -13.28 -20.92
N ALA A 52 -4.35 -13.22 -21.86
CA ALA A 52 -3.41 -14.30 -22.08
C ALA A 52 -2.48 -14.51 -20.87
N TYR A 53 -2.22 -15.78 -20.54
CA TYR A 53 -1.20 -16.12 -19.56
C TYR A 53 0.19 -15.89 -20.13
N VAL A 54 1.04 -15.19 -19.39
CA VAL A 54 2.41 -14.85 -19.76
C VAL A 54 3.38 -15.19 -18.64
N VAL A 55 4.57 -15.64 -19.01
CA VAL A 55 5.67 -15.87 -18.07
C VAL A 55 6.30 -14.53 -17.75
N LEU A 56 6.34 -14.19 -16.47
CA LEU A 56 6.93 -12.95 -15.97
C LEU A 56 8.27 -13.22 -15.29
N ALA A 57 9.17 -12.23 -15.34
CA ALA A 57 10.33 -12.20 -14.46
C ALA A 57 9.88 -12.15 -12.99
N TYR A 58 10.69 -12.67 -12.08
CA TYR A 58 10.41 -12.62 -10.65
C TYR A 58 11.67 -12.19 -9.87
N PRO A 59 11.57 -11.21 -8.94
CA PRO A 59 10.41 -10.37 -8.63
C PRO A 59 10.19 -9.23 -9.64
N ASN A 60 9.16 -8.40 -9.46
CA ASN A 60 8.87 -7.19 -10.24
C ASN A 60 8.59 -7.39 -11.75
N GLY A 61 8.30 -8.61 -12.21
CA GLY A 61 7.82 -8.82 -13.56
C GLY A 61 6.46 -8.16 -13.79
N ASP A 62 6.23 -7.76 -15.03
CA ASP A 62 5.00 -7.10 -15.48
C ASP A 62 4.72 -7.47 -16.94
N VAL A 63 3.46 -7.37 -17.33
CA VAL A 63 3.05 -7.46 -18.73
C VAL A 63 3.43 -6.16 -19.47
N PRO A 64 3.44 -6.14 -20.82
CA PRO A 64 3.64 -4.89 -21.55
C PRO A 64 2.66 -3.80 -21.10
N LEU A 65 3.15 -2.56 -20.94
CA LEU A 65 2.42 -1.45 -20.33
C LEU A 65 1.05 -1.20 -20.99
N GLU A 66 1.00 -1.36 -22.31
CA GLU A 66 -0.18 -1.17 -23.14
C GLU A 66 -1.23 -2.27 -22.99
N GLY A 67 -0.85 -3.42 -22.44
CA GLY A 67 -1.68 -4.61 -22.26
C GLY A 67 -1.99 -4.96 -20.80
N GLY A 68 -2.71 -6.07 -20.65
CA GLY A 68 -3.07 -6.65 -19.36
C GLY A 68 -4.57 -6.57 -19.07
N VAL A 69 -4.91 -6.90 -17.83
CA VAL A 69 -6.27 -6.90 -17.29
C VAL A 69 -6.38 -5.93 -16.11
N CYS A 70 -7.56 -5.88 -15.50
CA CYS A 70 -7.83 -5.03 -14.34
C CYS A 70 -6.84 -5.25 -13.19
N THR A 71 -6.43 -6.50 -12.93
CA THR A 71 -5.47 -6.83 -11.87
C THR A 71 -4.10 -6.23 -12.12
N ASP A 72 -3.63 -6.14 -13.37
CA ASP A 72 -2.33 -5.55 -13.71
C ASP A 72 -2.30 -4.04 -13.43
N VAL A 73 -3.45 -3.36 -13.61
CA VAL A 73 -3.60 -1.96 -13.21
C VAL A 73 -3.44 -1.81 -11.70
N VAL A 74 -4.06 -2.70 -10.92
CA VAL A 74 -3.95 -2.71 -9.44
C VAL A 74 -2.51 -2.98 -9.00
N VAL A 75 -1.84 -3.99 -9.55
CA VAL A 75 -0.44 -4.33 -9.23
C VAL A 75 0.49 -3.13 -9.47
N ARG A 76 0.39 -2.51 -10.65
CA ARG A 76 1.18 -1.31 -11.00
C ARG A 76 0.84 -0.09 -10.12
N ALA A 77 -0.42 0.05 -9.70
CA ALA A 77 -0.82 1.12 -8.79
C ALA A 77 -0.24 0.95 -7.38
N PHE A 78 -0.15 -0.28 -6.87
CA PHE A 78 0.54 -0.56 -5.60
C PHE A 78 2.05 -0.30 -5.70
N ARG A 79 2.67 -0.70 -6.82
CA ARG A 79 4.10 -0.46 -7.06
C ARG A 79 4.42 1.03 -7.11
N SER A 80 3.71 1.80 -7.93
CA SER A 80 4.01 3.24 -8.07
C SER A 80 3.45 4.11 -6.95
N GLY A 81 2.31 3.74 -6.35
CA GLY A 81 1.68 4.51 -5.27
C GLY A 81 2.34 4.31 -3.91
N LEU A 82 2.71 3.06 -3.57
CA LEU A 82 3.22 2.68 -2.26
C LEU A 82 4.61 2.04 -2.27
N GLY A 83 5.20 1.76 -3.45
CA GLY A 83 6.46 1.03 -3.53
C GLY A 83 6.34 -0.47 -3.20
N VAL A 84 5.12 -1.03 -3.28
CA VAL A 84 4.85 -2.42 -2.90
C VAL A 84 4.60 -3.26 -4.16
N ASP A 85 5.36 -4.34 -4.33
CA ASP A 85 5.03 -5.37 -5.31
C ASP A 85 3.97 -6.32 -4.75
N LEU A 86 2.70 -6.00 -5.00
CA LEU A 86 1.57 -6.80 -4.53
C LEU A 86 1.62 -8.24 -5.05
N GLN A 87 2.11 -8.45 -6.27
CA GLN A 87 2.23 -9.78 -6.87
C GLN A 87 3.21 -10.65 -6.07
N GLN A 88 4.39 -10.10 -5.74
CA GLN A 88 5.37 -10.79 -4.90
C GLN A 88 4.80 -11.09 -3.51
N ALA A 89 4.18 -10.10 -2.86
CA ALA A 89 3.63 -10.26 -1.52
C ALA A 89 2.58 -11.39 -1.45
N VAL A 90 1.67 -11.46 -2.42
CA VAL A 90 0.66 -12.52 -2.51
C VAL A 90 1.32 -13.86 -2.83
N HIS A 91 2.25 -13.91 -3.80
CA HIS A 91 2.94 -15.15 -4.16
C HIS A 91 3.66 -15.77 -2.96
N GLU A 92 4.43 -14.97 -2.23
CA GLU A 92 5.18 -15.43 -1.07
C GLU A 92 4.27 -15.87 0.08
N ASP A 93 3.16 -15.17 0.31
CA ASP A 93 2.18 -15.57 1.32
C ASP A 93 1.48 -16.88 0.94
N MET A 94 1.00 -17.00 -0.30
CA MET A 94 0.39 -18.22 -0.81
C MET A 94 1.36 -19.40 -0.72
N ARG A 95 2.65 -19.23 -1.01
CA ARG A 95 3.66 -20.29 -0.86
C ARG A 95 3.82 -20.79 0.57
N ARG A 96 3.69 -19.91 1.57
CA ARG A 96 3.81 -20.28 3.00
C ARG A 96 2.50 -20.82 3.57
N HIS A 97 1.36 -20.38 3.05
CA HIS A 97 0.05 -20.58 3.66
C HIS A 97 -0.99 -21.12 2.69
N PHE A 98 -0.59 -21.89 1.67
CA PHE A 98 -1.47 -22.30 0.57
C PHE A 98 -2.76 -22.98 1.05
N ASN A 99 -2.67 -23.76 2.13
CA ASN A 99 -3.81 -24.44 2.75
C ASN A 99 -4.89 -23.51 3.34
N ARG A 100 -4.58 -22.22 3.53
CA ARG A 100 -5.53 -21.19 4.00
C ARG A 100 -6.30 -20.53 2.87
N TYR A 101 -5.86 -20.69 1.62
CA TYR A 101 -6.51 -20.11 0.45
C TYR A 101 -7.62 -21.02 -0.09
N PRO A 102 -8.63 -20.46 -0.81
CA PRO A 102 -9.71 -21.25 -1.39
C PRO A 102 -9.19 -22.36 -2.31
N ARG A 103 -9.71 -23.58 -2.13
CA ARG A 103 -9.33 -24.74 -2.96
C ARG A 103 -10.01 -24.77 -4.34
N ILE A 104 -10.68 -23.70 -4.72
CA ILE A 104 -11.48 -23.60 -5.96
C ILE A 104 -10.63 -23.61 -7.24
N TRP A 105 -9.31 -23.44 -7.13
CA TRP A 105 -8.40 -23.37 -8.27
C TRP A 105 -7.86 -24.74 -8.72
N GLY A 106 -8.18 -25.83 -8.02
CA GLY A 106 -7.68 -27.17 -8.37
C GLY A 106 -6.17 -27.37 -8.22
N LEU A 107 -5.46 -26.39 -7.65
CA LEU A 107 -4.02 -26.40 -7.44
C LEU A 107 -3.66 -27.09 -6.12
N ARG A 108 -2.45 -27.68 -6.08
CA ARG A 108 -1.80 -28.18 -4.86
C ARG A 108 -0.62 -27.27 -4.56
N GLY A 109 -0.57 -26.74 -3.34
CA GLY A 109 0.45 -25.80 -2.87
C GLY A 109 1.82 -26.41 -2.72
#